data_AF-A0A929IJD6-F1
#
_entry.id   AF-A0A929IJD6-F1
#
_cell.length_a   1.000
_cell.length_b   1.000
_cell.length_c   1.000
_cell.angle_alpha   90.00
_cell.angle_beta   90.00
_cell.angle_gamma   90.00
#
_symmetry.space_group_name_H-M   'P 1'
#
loop_
_entity.id
_entity.type
_entity.pdbx_description
1 polymer ?
#
loop_
_entity_poly.entity_id
_entity_poly.type
_entity_poly.pdbx_seq_one_letter_code
_entity_poly.pdbx_strand_id
1 'polypeptide(L)'
;FRDIIVSIEPIRNGFSIYTSTVIRTGPKRATKGVKWRAETQSFVQTDVPHVYQPMVRKSMFAKKRDPDLMAGDTLAWASTRGRTLGVYAMNVLEDGHYELRVFERTLTDLGMDISFVRYNDGISVRELKGKLARTKADVDNN
;
A
#
# COMPACT_ATOMS: atom_id res chain seq x y z
N PHE A 1 -15.21 -10.60 -7.14
CA PHE A 1 -14.71 -9.26 -6.77
C PHE A 1 -14.25 -9.29 -5.33
N ARG A 2 -13.05 -8.75 -5.04
CA ARG A 2 -12.61 -8.49 -3.67
C ARG A 2 -13.01 -7.05 -3.37
N ASP A 3 -13.67 -6.82 -2.25
CA ASP A 3 -13.99 -5.47 -1.83
C ASP A 3 -12.70 -4.85 -1.28
N ILE A 4 -12.35 -3.68 -1.82
CA ILE A 4 -11.18 -2.90 -1.43
C ILE A 4 -11.65 -1.50 -1.10
N ILE A 5 -11.28 -1.01 0.08
CA ILE A 5 -11.50 0.36 0.53
C ILE A 5 -10.13 1.03 0.62
N VAL A 6 -10.03 2.24 0.09
CA VAL A 6 -8.83 3.07 0.18
C VAL A 6 -9.25 4.46 0.67
N SER A 7 -8.65 4.92 1.78
CA SER A 7 -8.68 6.33 2.18
C SER A 7 -7.25 6.89 2.14
N ILE A 8 -7.10 8.10 1.62
CA ILE A 8 -5.83 8.82 1.61
C ILE A 8 -6.09 10.18 2.25
N GLU A 9 -5.40 10.46 3.35
CA GLU A 9 -5.62 11.65 4.17
C GLU A 9 -4.30 12.40 4.39
N PRO A 10 -4.31 13.74 4.33
CA PRO A 10 -3.13 14.53 4.65
C PRO A 10 -2.79 14.40 6.15
N ILE A 11 -1.49 14.39 6.45
CA ILE A 11 -0.95 14.59 7.80
C ILE A 11 0.02 15.77 7.76
N ARG A 12 0.50 16.22 8.92
CA ARG A 12 1.31 17.45 9.05
C ARG A 12 2.42 17.60 8.00
N ASN A 13 3.18 16.55 7.70
CA ASN A 13 4.28 16.60 6.73
C ASN A 13 4.23 15.46 5.71
N GLY A 14 3.03 15.11 5.24
CA GLY A 14 2.84 14.04 4.27
C GLY A 14 1.40 13.54 4.23
N PHE A 15 1.22 12.23 4.16
CA PHE A 15 -0.12 11.62 4.11
C PHE A 15 -0.14 10.24 4.77
N SER A 16 -1.35 9.75 5.02
CA SER A 16 -1.62 8.39 5.45
C SER A 16 -2.53 7.70 4.44
N ILE A 17 -2.21 6.44 4.14
CA ILE A 17 -3.03 5.55 3.30
C ILE A 17 -3.62 4.49 4.20
N TYR A 18 -4.93 4.46 4.30
CA TYR A 18 -5.68 3.33 4.83
C TYR A 18 -6.09 2.44 3.66
N THR A 19 -5.77 1.15 3.73
CA THR A 19 -6.24 0.14 2.77
C THR A 19 -6.91 -1.00 3.52
N SER A 20 -8.14 -1.36 3.15
CA SER A 20 -8.84 -2.53 3.68
C SER A 20 -9.26 -3.44 2.54
N THR A 21 -8.94 -4.74 2.64
CA THR A 21 -9.25 -5.73 1.61
C THR A 21 -9.99 -6.92 2.21
N VAL A 22 -11.06 -7.36 1.54
CA VAL A 22 -11.74 -8.61 1.89
C VAL A 22 -10.89 -9.83 1.52
N ILE A 23 -10.59 -10.64 2.53
CA ILE A 23 -10.04 -11.98 2.41
C ILE A 23 -11.20 -12.96 2.58
N ARG A 24 -11.52 -13.70 1.50
CA ARG A 24 -12.45 -14.82 1.56
C ARG A 24 -11.68 -16.08 1.94
N THR A 25 -11.84 -16.55 3.18
CA THR A 25 -11.30 -17.85 3.63
C THR A 25 -12.37 -18.91 3.55
N GLY A 26 -12.18 -19.94 2.70
CA GLY A 26 -13.01 -21.15 2.65
C GLY A 26 -13.17 -21.75 1.24
N PRO A 27 -13.31 -23.08 1.09
CA PRO A 27 -13.62 -23.71 -0.19
C PRO A 27 -15.11 -23.47 -0.52
N LYS A 28 -15.38 -22.96 -1.73
CA LYS A 28 -16.70 -22.80 -2.38
C LYS A 28 -17.88 -22.33 -1.50
N ARG A 29 -18.32 -21.09 -1.72
CA ARG A 29 -19.72 -20.62 -1.54
C ARG A 29 -20.39 -20.85 -0.16
N ALA A 30 -19.66 -21.07 0.94
CA ALA A 30 -20.24 -21.16 2.27
C ALA A 30 -20.13 -19.83 3.04
N THR A 31 -21.27 -19.35 3.52
CA THR A 31 -21.63 -18.04 4.09
C THR A 31 -21.08 -17.74 5.49
N LYS A 32 -19.86 -18.19 5.82
CA LYS A 32 -19.22 -17.93 7.12
C LYS A 32 -17.77 -17.48 6.95
N GLY A 33 -17.48 -16.24 7.36
CA GLY A 33 -16.12 -15.73 7.57
C GLY A 33 -15.58 -14.81 6.48
N VAL A 34 -16.21 -13.65 6.27
CA VAL A 34 -15.53 -12.52 5.62
C VAL A 34 -14.53 -11.96 6.63
N LYS A 35 -13.23 -12.05 6.35
CA LYS A 35 -12.21 -11.38 7.15
C LYS A 35 -11.69 -10.19 6.37
N TRP A 36 -11.74 -9.01 6.99
CA TRP A 36 -11.10 -7.82 6.45
C TRP A 36 -9.65 -7.78 6.92
N ARG A 37 -8.73 -7.49 6.01
CA ARG A 37 -7.36 -7.10 6.35
C ARG A 37 -7.23 -5.62 6.08
N ALA A 38 -7.09 -4.85 7.15
CA ALA A 38 -6.84 -3.42 7.10
C ALA A 38 -5.39 -3.13 7.46
N GLU A 39 -4.77 -2.18 6.75
CA GLU A 39 -3.45 -1.66 7.04
C GLU A 39 -3.42 -0.15 6.86
N THR A 40 -2.60 0.52 7.65
CA THR A 40 -2.37 1.96 7.52
C THR A 40 -0.87 2.20 7.36
N GLN A 41 -0.50 2.85 6.27
CA GLN A 41 0.87 3.27 5.99
C GLN A 41 0.91 4.79 5.91
N SER A 42 1.81 5.41 6.66
CA SER A 42 1.99 6.86 6.62
C SER A 42 3.33 7.17 5.99
N PHE A 43 3.39 8.24 5.22
CA PHE A 43 4.57 8.69 4.51
C PHE A 43 4.80 10.17 4.79
N VAL A 44 6.08 10.56 4.88
CA VAL A 44 6.50 11.95 5.07
C VAL A 44 7.42 12.38 3.93
N GLN A 45 7.32 13.66 3.57
CA GLN A 45 8.11 14.27 2.49
C GLN A 45 9.61 14.11 2.76
N THR A 46 10.38 13.76 1.72
CA THR A 46 11.86 13.81 1.74
C THR A 46 12.35 15.10 1.08
N ASP A 47 13.67 15.30 1.07
CA ASP A 47 14.30 16.42 0.35
C ASP A 47 14.16 16.30 -1.18
N VAL A 48 13.79 15.12 -1.69
CA VAL A 48 13.51 14.91 -3.11
C VAL A 48 12.04 15.23 -3.39
N PRO A 49 11.73 16.22 -4.26
CA PRO A 49 10.36 16.61 -4.56
C PRO A 49 9.51 15.42 -5.01
N HIS A 50 8.27 15.36 -4.53
CA HIS A 50 7.30 14.30 -4.85
C HIS A 50 7.72 12.88 -4.44
N VAL A 51 8.77 12.73 -3.63
CA VAL A 51 9.20 11.46 -3.03
C VAL A 51 8.98 11.52 -1.53
N TYR A 52 8.47 10.42 -0.97
CA TYR A 52 8.09 10.31 0.42
C TYR A 52 8.63 9.01 1.02
N GLN A 53 9.12 9.09 2.25
CA GLN A 53 9.61 7.94 3.00
C GLN A 53 8.56 7.47 4.02
N PRO A 54 8.51 6.16 4.34
CA PRO A 54 7.63 5.64 5.39
C PRO A 54 7.88 6.35 6.73
N MET A 55 6.81 6.78 7.37
CA MET A 55 6.87 7.30 8.73
C MET A 55 7.01 6.12 9.69
N VAL A 56 8.20 5.96 10.27
CA VAL A 56 8.41 5.01 11.36
C VAL A 56 7.65 5.54 12.58
N ARG A 57 6.58 4.84 13.00
CA ARG A 57 5.91 5.17 14.27
C ARG A 57 6.94 4.98 15.38
N LYS A 58 7.26 6.07 16.09
CA LYS A 58 8.08 6.02 17.31
C LYS A 58 7.33 5.18 18.35
N SER A 59 7.60 3.88 18.41
CA SER A 59 7.44 3.17 19.67
C SER A 59 8.54 3.69 20.59
N MET A 60 8.22 4.05 21.84
CA MET A 60 9.21 4.50 22.82
C MET A 60 10.32 3.47 23.08
N PHE A 61 10.13 2.24 22.61
CA PHE A 61 11.06 1.12 22.73
C PHE A 61 11.73 0.72 21.41
N ALA A 62 11.29 1.24 20.26
CA ALA A 62 11.89 0.90 18.97
C ALA A 62 12.99 1.90 18.62
N LYS A 63 14.25 1.45 18.61
CA LYS A 63 15.35 2.20 18.02
C LYS A 63 15.03 2.38 16.53
N LYS A 64 15.06 3.63 16.06
CA LYS A 64 15.04 3.93 14.62
C LYS A 64 16.27 3.24 14.01
N ARG A 65 16.05 2.26 13.16
CA ARG A 65 17.08 1.63 12.34
C ARG A 65 16.64 1.67 10.88
N ASP A 66 17.60 1.77 10.00
CA ASP A 66 17.34 1.64 8.57
C ASP A 66 16.89 0.19 8.26
N PRO A 67 16.06 0.00 7.22
CA PRO A 67 15.66 -1.34 6.80
C PRO A 67 16.89 -2.15 6.40
N ASP A 68 17.01 -3.35 6.97
CA ASP A 68 18.03 -4.33 6.61
C ASP A 68 17.43 -5.33 5.62
N LEU A 69 17.71 -5.11 4.33
CA LEU A 69 17.21 -5.96 3.26
C LEU A 69 17.70 -7.40 3.37
N MET A 70 18.91 -7.62 3.92
CA MET A 70 19.48 -8.96 4.08
C MET A 70 18.81 -9.72 5.23
N ALA A 71 18.27 -9.00 6.22
CA ALA A 71 17.45 -9.57 7.28
C ALA A 71 15.96 -9.75 6.88
N GLY A 72 15.60 -9.46 5.63
CA GLY A 72 14.23 -9.60 5.11
C GLY A 72 13.34 -8.38 5.34
N ASP A 73 13.88 -7.24 5.80
CA ASP A 73 13.08 -6.02 5.88
C ASP A 73 12.67 -5.52 4.49
N THR A 74 11.67 -4.66 4.46
CA THR A 74 11.19 -4.03 3.22
C THR A 74 11.73 -2.62 3.10
N LEU A 75 12.39 -2.31 2.00
CA LEU A 75 12.63 -0.92 1.61
C LEU A 75 11.39 -0.41 0.88
N ALA A 76 10.72 0.59 1.45
CA ALA A 76 9.52 1.16 0.87
C ALA A 76 9.63 2.66 0.71
N TRP A 77 8.94 3.20 -0.30
CA TRP A 77 8.77 4.64 -0.52
C TRP A 77 7.47 4.89 -1.27
N ALA A 78 7.04 6.15 -1.30
CA ALA A 78 5.97 6.59 -2.16
C ALA A 78 6.46 7.71 -3.08
N SER A 79 5.85 7.82 -4.24
CA SER A 79 6.03 8.98 -5.12
C SER A 79 4.70 9.45 -5.71
N THR A 80 4.62 10.72 -6.04
CA THR A 80 3.47 11.30 -6.75
C THR A 80 3.87 11.79 -8.13
N ARG A 81 2.99 11.57 -9.12
CA ARG A 81 3.13 12.10 -10.48
C ARG A 81 1.75 12.46 -11.02
N GLY A 82 1.50 13.76 -11.22
CA GLY A 82 0.18 14.25 -11.62
C GLY A 82 -0.88 13.83 -10.61
N ARG A 83 -1.88 13.05 -11.05
CA ARG A 83 -2.97 12.53 -10.21
C ARG A 83 -2.71 11.11 -9.67
N THR A 84 -1.50 10.60 -9.85
CA THR A 84 -1.12 9.23 -9.47
C THR A 84 -0.23 9.24 -8.24
N LEU A 85 -0.61 8.45 -7.23
CA LEU A 85 0.21 8.06 -6.10
C LEU A 85 0.72 6.64 -6.32
N GLY A 86 2.05 6.49 -6.41
CA GLY A 86 2.73 5.20 -6.42
C GLY A 86 3.31 4.86 -5.05
N VAL A 87 3.11 3.63 -4.58
CA VAL A 87 3.79 3.06 -3.42
C VAL A 87 4.61 1.88 -3.88
N TYR A 88 5.88 1.89 -3.52
CA TYR A 88 6.87 0.91 -3.93
C TYR A 88 7.38 0.20 -2.68
N ALA A 89 7.50 -1.12 -2.77
CA ALA A 89 8.03 -1.96 -1.71
C ALA A 89 8.97 -3.00 -2.32
N MET A 90 10.23 -2.97 -1.89
CA MET A 90 11.28 -3.84 -2.38
C MET A 90 11.78 -4.76 -1.26
N ASN A 91 12.01 -6.02 -1.60
CA ASN A 91 12.56 -7.04 -0.72
C ASN A 91 13.65 -7.82 -1.47
N VAL A 92 14.66 -8.27 -0.73
CA VAL A 92 15.54 -9.36 -1.17
C VAL A 92 14.93 -10.67 -0.68
N LEU A 93 14.80 -11.64 -1.57
CA LEU A 93 14.25 -12.97 -1.30
C LEU A 93 15.36 -13.91 -0.80
N GLU A 94 14.96 -15.03 -0.20
CA GLU A 94 15.91 -16.03 0.35
C GLU A 94 16.83 -16.64 -0.71
N ASP A 95 16.40 -16.67 -1.97
CA ASP A 95 17.17 -17.14 -3.13
C ASP A 95 18.10 -16.06 -3.72
N GLY A 96 18.12 -14.86 -3.14
CA GLY A 96 18.96 -13.74 -3.55
C GLY A 96 18.35 -12.86 -4.66
N HIS A 97 17.20 -13.24 -5.23
CA HIS A 97 16.46 -12.41 -6.18
C HIS A 97 15.78 -11.24 -5.47
N TYR A 98 15.41 -10.19 -6.21
CA TYR A 98 14.60 -9.11 -5.64
C TYR A 98 13.14 -9.20 -6.09
N GLU A 99 12.24 -8.88 -5.16
CA GLU A 99 10.85 -8.63 -5.45
C GLU A 99 10.58 -7.12 -5.34
N LEU A 100 9.95 -6.53 -6.36
CA LEU A 100 9.42 -5.17 -6.31
C LEU A 100 7.90 -5.21 -6.47
N ARG A 101 7.20 -4.68 -5.48
CA ARG A 101 5.75 -4.47 -5.50
C ARG A 101 5.46 -2.99 -5.74
N VAL A 102 4.65 -2.71 -6.75
CA VAL A 102 4.23 -1.36 -7.14
C VAL A 102 2.71 -1.29 -7.02
N PHE A 103 2.21 -0.36 -6.21
CA PHE A 103 0.80 -0.05 -6.07
C PHE A 103 0.55 1.38 -6.54
N GLU A 104 -0.14 1.55 -7.67
CA GLU A 104 -0.53 2.88 -8.14
C GLU A 104 -2.02 3.12 -7.88
N ARG A 105 -2.32 4.35 -7.50
CA ARG A 105 -3.66 4.87 -7.26
C ARG A 105 -3.78 6.18 -8.03
N THR A 106 -4.59 6.19 -9.07
CA THR A 106 -4.76 7.35 -9.95
C THR A 106 -6.16 7.91 -9.76
N LEU A 107 -6.26 9.16 -9.31
CA LEU A 107 -7.56 9.83 -9.20
C LEU A 107 -8.14 10.09 -10.59
N THR A 108 -9.36 9.64 -10.80
CA THR A 108 -10.18 9.94 -11.98
C THR A 108 -11.30 10.91 -11.60
N ASP A 109 -12.13 11.32 -12.56
CA ASP A 109 -13.27 12.19 -12.26
C ASP A 109 -14.40 11.43 -11.52
N LEU A 110 -14.45 10.10 -11.68
CA LEU A 110 -15.47 9.24 -11.08
C LEU A 110 -15.02 8.54 -9.79
N GLY A 111 -13.72 8.59 -9.48
CA GLY A 111 -13.17 7.88 -8.32
C GLY A 111 -11.66 7.67 -8.45
N MET A 112 -11.23 6.40 -8.48
CA MET A 112 -9.83 6.05 -8.49
C MET A 112 -9.59 4.77 -9.29
N ASP A 113 -8.63 4.80 -10.22
CA ASP A 113 -8.08 3.60 -10.84
C ASP A 113 -6.95 3.07 -9.96
N ILE A 114 -6.93 1.75 -9.74
CA ILE A 114 -5.88 1.06 -8.98
C ILE A 114 -5.12 0.09 -9.90
N SER A 115 -3.80 0.08 -9.77
CA SER A 115 -2.93 -0.92 -10.36
C SER A 115 -2.05 -1.53 -9.27
N PHE A 116 -1.82 -2.83 -9.38
CA PHE A 116 -0.81 -3.52 -8.62
C PHE A 116 0.03 -4.35 -9.58
N VAL A 117 1.34 -4.17 -9.52
CA VAL A 117 2.28 -5.02 -10.25
C VAL A 117 3.31 -5.56 -9.28
N ARG A 118 3.65 -6.83 -9.44
CA ARG A 118 4.75 -7.47 -8.76
C ARG A 118 5.78 -7.90 -9.79
N TYR A 119 7.01 -7.47 -9.58
CA TYR A 119 8.16 -7.82 -10.38
C TYR A 119 9.07 -8.74 -9.57
N ASN A 120 9.55 -9.81 -10.18
CA ASN A 120 10.70 -10.57 -9.70
C ASN A 120 11.83 -10.28 -10.68
N ASP A 121 12.93 -9.71 -10.21
CA ASP A 121 14.06 -9.32 -11.06
C ASP A 121 13.66 -8.48 -12.27
N GLY A 122 12.72 -7.55 -12.07
CA GLY A 122 12.22 -6.67 -13.13
C GLY A 122 11.24 -7.33 -14.10
N ILE A 123 10.99 -8.64 -14.00
CA ILE A 123 9.99 -9.35 -14.80
C ILE A 123 8.65 -9.29 -14.07
N SER A 124 7.62 -8.75 -14.71
CA SER A 124 6.27 -8.70 -14.13
C SER A 124 5.69 -10.12 -14.00
N VAL A 125 5.55 -10.60 -12.77
CA VAL A 125 5.03 -11.94 -12.47
C VAL A 125 3.56 -11.91 -12.05
N ARG A 126 3.02 -10.73 -11.70
CA ARG A 126 1.62 -10.56 -11.36
C ARG A 126 1.17 -9.13 -11.60
N GLU A 127 -0.01 -8.99 -12.19
CA GLU A 127 -0.67 -7.70 -12.40
C GLU A 127 -2.14 -7.80 -11.99
N LEU A 128 -2.64 -6.75 -11.33
CA LEU A 128 -4.05 -6.58 -10.99
C LEU A 128 -4.45 -5.14 -11.28
N LYS A 129 -5.62 -4.96 -11.90
CA LYS A 129 -6.22 -3.65 -12.14
C LYS A 129 -7.63 -3.61 -11.57
N GLY A 130 -8.06 -2.43 -11.15
CA GLY A 130 -9.39 -2.22 -10.61
C GLY A 130 -9.81 -0.76 -10.70
N LYS A 131 -11.10 -0.54 -10.47
CA LYS A 131 -11.69 0.79 -10.38
C LYS A 131 -12.43 0.87 -9.05
N LEU A 132 -12.22 1.97 -8.33
CA LEU A 132 -12.89 2.29 -7.09
C LEU A 132 -13.79 3.49 -7.33
N ALA A 133 -15.05 3.38 -6.90
CA ALA A 133 -15.97 4.50 -6.88
C ALA A 133 -15.75 5.32 -5.61
N ARG A 134 -15.89 6.65 -5.71
CA ARG A 134 -15.86 7.51 -4.52
C ARG A 134 -17.12 7.26 -3.68
N THR A 135 -16.94 6.97 -2.40
CA THR A 135 -18.02 6.91 -1.41
C THR A 135 -17.91 8.11 -0.46
N LYS A 136 -18.98 8.41 0.28
CA LYS A 136 -18.85 9.31 1.44
C LYS A 136 -17.96 8.61 2.47
N ALA A 137 -17.20 9.38 3.24
CA ALA A 137 -16.50 8.84 4.39
C ALA A 137 -17.56 8.26 5.34
N ASP A 138 -17.48 6.96 5.65
CA ASP A 138 -18.30 6.39 6.71
C ASP A 138 -17.85 7.04 8.02
N VAL A 139 -18.67 7.95 8.54
CA VAL A 139 -18.56 8.46 9.91
C VAL A 139 -19.15 7.40 10.83
N ASP A 140 -18.56 6.21 10.83
CA ASP A 140 -18.93 5.17 11.79
C ASP A 140 -17.81 5.07 12.81
N ASN A 141 -18.00 5.86 13.87
CA ASN A 141 -17.40 5.65 15.18
C ASN A 141 -17.58 4.19 15.61
N ASN A 142 -16.49 3.53 15.94
CA ASN A 142 -16.52 2.48 16.96
C ASN A 142 -15.29 2.59 17.85
#